data_AF-A0A1M3HRB3-F1
#
_entry.id   AF-A0A1M3HRB3-F1
#
_cell.length_a   1.000
_cell.length_b   1.000
_cell.length_c   1.000
_cell.angle_alpha   90.00
_cell.angle_beta   90.00
_cell.angle_gamma   90.00
#
_symmetry.space_group_name_H-M   'P 1'
#
loop_
_entity.id
_entity.type
_entity.pdbx_description
1 polymer ?
#
loop_
_entity_poly.entity_id
_entity_poly.type
_entity_poly.pdbx_seq_one_letter_code
_entity_poly.pdbx_strand_id
1 'polypeptide(L)'
;MKKGKWIADSCAFALVFLFVYTASAKFLRIDVFAFQLERFPWISPVAKLMAWVVPVVEIVVSMLLLTGRIRVTGFYAALTLMLAFTLYLALMLGSDRHLPCSCGGVISWMTWKQHLVFNLFFIGVAFAGLVYSSPKIKFYESKT
;
A
#
# COMPACT_ATOMS: atom_id res chain seq x y z
N MET A 1 6.70 1.99 27.70
CA MET A 1 6.68 2.99 26.61
C MET A 1 7.66 2.68 25.46
N LYS A 2 8.87 2.15 25.69
CA LYS A 2 9.84 1.87 24.60
C LYS A 2 9.41 0.78 23.61
N LYS A 3 8.83 -0.35 24.06
CA LYS A 3 8.47 -1.50 23.20
C LYS A 3 7.51 -1.16 22.04
N GLY A 4 6.45 -0.37 22.30
CA GLY A 4 5.50 0.01 21.25
C GLY A 4 6.12 0.88 20.16
N LYS A 5 7.10 1.71 20.51
CA LYS A 5 7.84 2.53 19.55
C LYS A 5 8.62 1.65 18.56
N TRP A 6 9.34 0.63 19.05
CA TRP A 6 10.07 -0.32 18.20
C TRP A 6 9.15 -1.05 17.22
N ILE A 7 7.96 -1.48 17.66
CA ILE A 7 7.00 -2.16 16.78
C ILE A 7 6.56 -1.22 15.65
N ALA A 8 6.17 0.01 15.99
CA ALA A 8 5.76 0.99 15.00
C ALA A 8 6.90 1.38 14.04
N ASP A 9 8.14 1.50 14.54
CA ASP A 9 9.31 1.75 13.71
C ASP A 9 9.52 0.59 12.71
N SER A 10 9.48 -0.66 13.18
CA SER A 10 9.60 -1.85 12.33
C SER A 10 8.49 -1.94 11.27
N CYS A 11 7.24 -1.67 11.64
CA CYS A 11 6.11 -1.64 10.70
C CYS A 11 6.30 -0.56 9.62
N ALA A 12 6.76 0.63 10.02
CA ALA A 12 7.02 1.73 9.09
C ALA A 12 8.13 1.34 8.08
N PHE A 13 9.25 0.79 8.55
CA PHE A 13 10.33 0.37 7.66
C PHE A 13 9.91 -0.73 6.69
N ALA A 14 9.12 -1.71 7.14
CA ALA A 14 8.60 -2.77 6.28
C ALA A 14 7.71 -2.20 5.15
N LEU A 15 6.82 -1.25 5.48
CA LEU A 15 5.94 -0.60 4.49
C LEU A 15 6.73 0.31 3.55
N VAL A 16 7.70 1.06 4.05
CA VAL A 16 8.59 1.90 3.23
C VAL A 16 9.35 1.05 2.23
N PHE A 17 9.96 -0.06 2.68
CA PHE A 17 10.66 -0.96 1.79
C PHE A 17 9.75 -1.50 0.70
N LEU A 18 8.54 -1.93 1.07
CA LEU A 18 7.54 -2.40 0.12
C LEU A 18 7.17 -1.33 -0.91
N PHE A 19 6.75 -0.14 -0.46
CA PHE A 19 6.27 0.91 -1.36
C PHE A 19 7.37 1.48 -2.25
N VAL A 20 8.59 1.64 -1.75
CA VAL A 20 9.73 2.07 -2.58
C VAL A 20 10.04 1.01 -3.63
N TYR A 21 10.05 -0.26 -3.25
CA TYR A 21 10.26 -1.37 -4.17
C TYR A 21 9.17 -1.41 -5.26
N THR A 22 7.89 -1.34 -4.88
CA THR A 22 6.78 -1.39 -5.84
C THR A 22 6.73 -0.15 -6.74
N ALA A 23 6.98 1.04 -6.20
CA ALA A 23 7.03 2.28 -6.98
C ALA A 23 8.16 2.23 -8.01
N SER A 24 9.36 1.78 -7.60
CA SER A 24 10.51 1.64 -8.50
C SER A 24 10.21 0.65 -9.63
N ALA A 25 9.61 -0.49 -9.29
CA ALA A 25 9.22 -1.49 -10.30
C ALA A 25 8.18 -0.94 -11.29
N LYS A 26 7.23 -0.12 -10.84
CA LYS A 26 6.23 0.52 -11.70
C LYS A 26 6.85 1.62 -12.58
N PHE A 27 7.74 2.45 -12.05
CA PHE A 27 8.43 3.47 -12.84
C PHE A 27 9.26 2.86 -13.98
N LEU A 28 9.98 1.77 -13.70
CA LEU A 28 10.78 1.07 -14.72
C LEU A 28 9.94 0.43 -15.83
N ARG A 29 8.65 0.19 -15.60
CA ARG A 29 7.74 -0.50 -16.54
C ARG A 29 6.39 0.21 -16.63
N ILE A 30 6.43 1.54 -16.77
CA ILE A 30 5.24 2.37 -16.69
C ILE A 30 4.22 2.04 -17.79
N ASP A 31 4.69 1.70 -18.99
CA ASP A 31 3.83 1.32 -20.12
C ASP A 31 3.04 0.03 -19.83
N VAL A 32 3.69 -0.94 -19.20
CA VAL A 32 3.05 -2.21 -18.82
C VAL A 32 2.03 -1.99 -17.71
N PHE A 33 2.35 -1.12 -16.75
CA PHE A 33 1.42 -0.77 -15.68
C PHE A 33 0.21 0.01 -16.22
N ALA A 34 0.42 0.95 -17.15
CA ALA A 34 -0.66 1.64 -17.85
C ALA A 34 -1.57 0.66 -18.61
N PHE A 35 -0.98 -0.29 -19.34
CA PHE A 35 -1.74 -1.32 -20.06
C PHE A 35 -2.59 -2.21 -19.13
N GLN A 36 -2.07 -2.55 -17.94
CA GLN A 36 -2.84 -3.27 -16.92
C GLN A 36 -4.05 -2.44 -16.43
N LEU A 37 -3.86 -1.15 -16.21
CA LEU A 37 -4.93 -0.23 -15.81
C LEU A 37 -5.98 -0.03 -16.92
N GLU A 38 -5.57 -0.06 -18.20
CA GLU A 38 -6.47 0.06 -19.35
C GLU A 38 -7.47 -1.09 -19.48
N ARG A 39 -7.19 -2.27 -18.90
CA ARG A 39 -8.10 -3.42 -18.92
C ARG A 39 -9.36 -3.21 -18.09
N PHE A 40 -9.38 -2.19 -17.23
CA PHE A 40 -10.52 -1.82 -16.43
C PHE A 40 -11.32 -0.69 -17.10
N PRO A 41 -12.57 -0.91 -17.53
CA PRO A 41 -13.35 0.07 -18.31
C PRO A 41 -13.43 1.46 -17.68
N TRP A 42 -13.59 1.53 -16.35
CA TRP A 42 -13.66 2.78 -15.58
C TRP A 42 -12.31 3.48 -15.37
N ILE A 43 -11.19 2.75 -15.42
CA ILE A 43 -9.84 3.31 -15.23
C ILE A 43 -9.18 3.62 -16.58
N SER A 44 -9.58 2.93 -17.65
CA SER A 44 -9.03 3.07 -19.00
C SER A 44 -8.86 4.51 -19.48
N PRO A 45 -9.83 5.44 -19.31
CA PRO A 45 -9.66 6.83 -19.75
C PRO A 45 -8.55 7.59 -19.02
N VAL A 46 -8.23 7.18 -17.80
CA VAL A 46 -7.23 7.82 -16.92
C VAL A 46 -6.03 6.92 -16.64
N ALA A 47 -5.90 5.79 -17.34
CA ALA A 47 -4.91 4.76 -17.03
C ALA A 47 -3.47 5.26 -17.10
N LYS A 48 -3.13 6.05 -18.13
CA LYS A 48 -1.79 6.66 -18.28
C LYS A 48 -1.48 7.67 -17.17
N LEU A 49 -2.48 8.44 -16.74
CA LEU A 49 -2.33 9.37 -15.62
C LEU A 49 -2.12 8.59 -14.31
N MET A 50 -2.97 7.59 -14.05
CA MET A 50 -2.86 6.72 -12.88
C MET A 50 -1.55 5.94 -12.85
N ALA A 51 -0.98 5.58 -14.01
CA ALA A 51 0.30 4.91 -14.09
C ALA A 51 1.47 5.75 -13.54
N TRP A 52 1.36 7.09 -13.60
CA TRP A 52 2.30 8.02 -12.95
C TRP A 52 1.91 8.37 -11.52
N VAL A 53 0.62 8.60 -11.27
CA VAL A 53 0.13 9.03 -9.95
C VAL A 53 0.37 7.96 -8.89
N VAL A 54 0.10 6.69 -9.20
CA VAL A 54 0.19 5.60 -8.21
C VAL A 54 1.62 5.45 -7.66
N PRO A 55 2.69 5.33 -8.49
CA PRO A 55 4.07 5.28 -7.98
C PRO A 55 4.48 6.53 -7.20
N VAL A 56 4.03 7.72 -7.63
CA VAL A 56 4.30 8.97 -6.90
C VAL A 56 3.66 8.94 -5.51
N VAL A 57 2.40 8.50 -5.41
CA VAL A 57 1.71 8.36 -4.13
C VAL A 57 2.41 7.34 -3.23
N GLU A 58 2.87 6.20 -3.77
CA GLU A 58 3.65 5.20 -3.01
C GLU A 58 4.94 5.81 -2.40
N ILE A 59 5.65 6.65 -3.15
CA ILE A 59 6.83 7.37 -2.64
C ILE A 59 6.46 8.42 -1.59
N VAL A 60 5.39 9.19 -1.81
CA VAL A 60 4.92 10.18 -0.83
C VAL A 60 4.53 9.50 0.48
N VAL A 61 3.80 8.38 0.43
CA VAL A 61 3.43 7.61 1.62
C VAL A 61 4.68 7.09 2.35
N SER A 62 5.68 6.61 1.60
CA SER A 62 6.99 6.22 2.16
C SER A 62 7.65 7.37 2.93
N MET A 63 7.64 8.59 2.38
CA MET A 63 8.19 9.78 3.06
C MET A 63 7.40 10.16 4.32
N LEU A 64 6.07 10.06 4.28
CA LEU A 64 5.21 10.29 5.45
C LEU A 64 5.53 9.31 6.59
N LEU A 65 5.75 8.03 6.26
CA LEU A 65 6.08 6.98 7.24
C LEU A 65 7.43 7.19 7.92
N LEU A 66 8.41 7.74 7.20
CA LEU A 66 9.73 8.08 7.75
C LEU A 66 9.70 9.34 8.63
N THR A 67 8.72 10.22 8.42
CA THR A 67 8.63 11.50 9.13
C THR A 67 7.87 11.33 10.45
N GLY A 68 8.61 11.23 11.56
CA GLY A 68 8.05 10.93 12.88
C GLY A 68 6.87 11.81 13.35
N ARG A 69 6.81 13.08 12.93
CA ARG A 69 5.71 14.01 13.29
C ARG A 69 4.37 13.68 12.62
N ILE A 70 4.39 13.19 11.39
CA ILE A 70 3.21 12.90 10.55
C ILE A 70 3.05 11.40 10.27
N ARG A 71 3.76 10.57 11.03
CA ARG A 71 3.80 9.13 10.81
C ARG A 71 2.44 8.45 10.95
N VAL A 72 1.59 8.92 11.87
CA VAL A 72 0.22 8.41 12.02
C VAL A 72 -0.57 8.62 10.73
N THR A 73 -0.45 9.80 10.10
CA THR A 73 -1.02 10.08 8.78
C THR A 73 -0.43 9.16 7.70
N GLY A 74 0.88 8.90 7.75
CA GLY A 74 1.55 7.93 6.87
C GLY A 74 0.97 6.52 7.00
N PHE A 75 0.68 6.05 8.21
CA PHE A 75 0.05 4.74 8.43
C PHE A 75 -1.39 4.68 7.91
N TYR A 76 -2.19 5.74 8.11
CA TYR A 76 -3.53 5.82 7.51
C TYR A 76 -3.45 5.77 5.99
N ALA A 77 -2.57 6.57 5.38
CA ALA A 77 -2.38 6.58 3.93
C ALA A 77 -1.91 5.21 3.40
N ALA A 78 -0.97 4.57 4.10
CA ALA A 78 -0.51 3.22 3.78
C ALA A 78 -1.63 2.18 3.84
N LEU A 79 -2.46 2.22 4.90
CA LEU A 79 -3.60 1.33 5.06
C LEU A 79 -4.61 1.52 3.92
N THR A 80 -4.98 2.77 3.61
CA THR A 80 -5.91 3.09 2.52
C THR A 80 -5.36 2.62 1.17
N LEU A 81 -4.08 2.85 0.89
CA LEU A 81 -3.44 2.45 -0.35
C LEU A 81 -3.38 0.92 -0.49
N MET A 82 -3.03 0.21 0.58
CA MET A 82 -3.02 -1.26 0.60
C MET A 82 -4.41 -1.86 0.43
N LEU A 83 -5.44 -1.27 1.05
CA LEU A 83 -6.83 -1.69 0.85
C LEU A 83 -7.27 -1.46 -0.60
N ALA A 84 -6.94 -0.31 -1.19
CA ALA A 84 -7.24 -0.01 -2.58
C ALA A 84 -6.57 -1.00 -3.54
N PHE A 85 -5.29 -1.33 -3.34
CA PHE A 85 -4.59 -2.35 -4.13
C PHE A 85 -5.19 -3.75 -3.95
N THR A 86 -5.59 -4.10 -2.73
CA THR A 86 -6.21 -5.41 -2.45
C THR A 86 -7.56 -5.53 -3.13
N LEU A 87 -8.40 -4.49 -3.03
CA LEU A 87 -9.69 -4.44 -3.70
C LEU A 87 -9.53 -4.50 -5.22
N TYR A 88 -8.58 -3.74 -5.77
CA TYR A 88 -8.24 -3.78 -7.19
C TYR A 88 -7.91 -5.21 -7.65
N LEU A 89 -7.02 -5.91 -6.92
CA LEU A 89 -6.66 -7.30 -7.24
C LEU A 89 -7.87 -8.24 -7.11
N ALA A 90 -8.65 -8.12 -6.03
CA ALA A 90 -9.82 -8.99 -5.81
C ALA A 90 -10.86 -8.87 -6.93
N LEU A 91 -11.17 -7.64 -7.37
CA LEU A 91 -12.08 -7.40 -8.49
C LEU A 91 -11.53 -7.95 -9.81
N MET A 92 -10.20 -7.90 -9.99
CA MET A 92 -9.53 -8.45 -11.15
C MET A 92 -9.64 -9.98 -11.22
N LEU A 93 -9.40 -10.68 -10.10
CA LEU A 93 -9.55 -12.14 -10.03
C LEU A 93 -10.99 -12.58 -10.31
N GLY A 94 -11.99 -11.81 -9.88
CA GLY A 94 -13.41 -12.16 -10.06
C GLY A 94 -13.97 -11.87 -11.45
N SER A 95 -13.23 -11.20 -12.34
CA SER A 95 -13.76 -10.73 -13.64
C SER A 95 -13.58 -11.72 -14.80
N ASP A 96 -13.04 -12.93 -14.60
CA ASP A 96 -12.79 -14.01 -15.60
C ASP A 96 -12.05 -13.61 -16.89
N ARG A 97 -11.65 -12.34 -17.03
CA ARG A 97 -10.81 -11.84 -18.12
C ARG A 97 -9.40 -12.38 -17.90
N HIS A 98 -8.79 -12.89 -18.97
CA HIS A 98 -7.42 -13.43 -18.96
C HIS A 98 -6.50 -12.47 -18.18
N LEU A 99 -5.96 -12.95 -17.05
CA LEU A 99 -5.16 -12.11 -16.17
C LEU A 99 -3.95 -11.60 -16.95
N PRO A 100 -3.67 -10.28 -16.95
CA PRO A 100 -2.54 -9.74 -17.68
C PRO A 100 -1.23 -10.28 -17.09
N CYS A 101 -0.14 -10.20 -17.85
CA CYS A 101 1.17 -10.62 -17.34
C CYS A 101 1.41 -9.98 -15.97
N SER A 102 1.78 -10.79 -14.98
CA SER A 102 2.38 -10.26 -13.77
C SER A 102 3.69 -9.63 -14.23
N CYS A 103 3.85 -8.33 -14.04
CA CYS A 103 4.96 -7.58 -14.63
C CYS A 103 5.52 -6.57 -13.60
N GLY A 104 5.54 -6.96 -12.32
CA GLY A 104 5.92 -6.15 -11.15
C GLY A 104 7.24 -6.52 -10.45
N GLY A 105 8.22 -7.09 -11.17
CA GLY A 105 9.54 -7.48 -10.60
C GLY A 105 9.51 -8.83 -9.87
N VAL A 106 10.13 -8.97 -8.69
CA VAL A 106 10.04 -10.15 -7.80
C VAL A 106 8.59 -10.56 -7.50
N ILE A 107 7.68 -9.59 -7.40
CA ILE A 107 6.24 -9.82 -7.23
C ILE A 107 5.66 -10.54 -8.47
N SER A 108 6.28 -10.42 -9.65
CA SER A 108 5.88 -11.17 -10.86
C SER A 108 5.87 -12.69 -10.71
N TRP A 109 6.62 -13.23 -9.76
CA TRP A 109 6.77 -14.68 -9.55
C TRP A 109 5.68 -15.29 -8.68
N MET A 110 4.85 -14.46 -8.05
CA MET A 110 3.77 -14.91 -7.19
C MET A 110 2.47 -15.06 -7.98
N THR A 111 1.68 -16.07 -7.62
CA THR A 111 0.31 -16.20 -8.14
C THR A 111 -0.58 -15.07 -7.62
N TRP A 112 -1.63 -14.76 -8.36
CA TRP A 112 -2.61 -13.74 -8.00
C TRP A 112 -3.23 -13.93 -6.60
N LYS A 113 -3.48 -15.18 -6.19
CA LYS A 113 -3.94 -15.50 -4.83
C LYS A 113 -2.85 -15.21 -3.77
N GLN A 114 -1.59 -15.53 -4.08
CA GLN A 114 -0.46 -15.20 -3.20
C GLN A 114 -0.27 -13.68 -3.06
N HIS A 115 -0.47 -12.88 -4.11
CA HIS A 115 -0.48 -11.41 -4.00
C HIS A 115 -1.55 -10.92 -3.04
N LEU A 116 -2.75 -11.48 -3.11
CA LEU A 116 -3.86 -11.08 -2.27
C LEU A 116 -3.53 -11.34 -0.79
N VAL A 117 -3.00 -12.53 -0.47
CA VAL A 117 -2.53 -12.88 0.87
C VAL A 117 -1.39 -11.96 1.33
N PHE A 118 -0.44 -11.66 0.45
CA PHE A 118 0.66 -10.74 0.74
C PHE A 118 0.15 -9.33 1.07
N ASN A 119 -0.81 -8.82 0.30
CA ASN A 119 -1.40 -7.53 0.59
C ASN A 119 -2.18 -7.52 1.92
N LEU A 120 -2.93 -8.60 2.21
CA LEU A 120 -3.62 -8.76 3.50
C LEU A 120 -2.64 -8.75 4.68
N PHE A 121 -1.49 -9.41 4.54
CA PHE A 121 -0.43 -9.36 5.54
C PHE A 121 0.05 -7.91 5.78
N PHE A 122 0.32 -7.15 4.72
CA PHE A 122 0.77 -5.76 4.84
C PHE A 122 -0.33 -4.79 5.31
N ILE A 123 -1.62 -5.09 5.08
CA ILE A 123 -2.73 -4.40 5.75
C ILE A 123 -2.62 -4.60 7.27
N GLY A 124 -2.37 -5.84 7.71
CA GLY A 124 -2.13 -6.14 9.12
C GLY A 124 -0.92 -5.39 9.69
N VAL A 125 0.18 -5.31 8.94
CA VAL A 125 1.38 -4.52 9.33
C VAL A 125 1.06 -3.03 9.47
N ALA A 126 0.31 -2.45 8.52
CA ALA A 126 -0.11 -1.05 8.57
C ALA A 126 -1.05 -0.78 9.77
N PHE A 127 -2.00 -1.68 10.02
CA PHE A 127 -2.90 -1.58 11.17
C PHE A 127 -2.14 -1.67 12.50
N ALA A 128 -1.22 -2.63 12.63
CA ALA A 128 -0.37 -2.76 13.82
C ALA A 128 0.47 -1.49 14.03
N GLY A 129 1.14 -1.01 12.98
CA GLY A 129 1.93 0.22 13.02
C GLY A 129 1.09 1.43 13.46
N LEU A 130 -0.14 1.56 12.97
CA LEU A 130 -1.08 2.61 13.36
C LEU A 130 -1.44 2.52 14.85
N VAL A 131 -1.81 1.34 15.35
CA VAL A 131 -2.20 1.13 16.75
C VAL A 131 -1.05 1.46 17.70
N TYR A 132 0.17 1.02 17.37
CA TYR A 132 1.35 1.28 18.20
C TYR A 132 1.96 2.68 18.03
N SER A 133 1.64 3.37 16.93
CA SER A 133 2.08 4.75 16.69
C SER A 133 1.08 5.80 17.17
N SER A 134 -0.20 5.45 17.32
CA SER A 134 -1.22 6.38 17.77
C SER A 134 -0.95 6.79 19.23
N PRO A 135 -0.98 8.09 19.57
CA PRO A 135 -0.98 8.50 20.96
C PRO A 135 -2.17 7.82 21.62
N LYS A 136 -1.93 7.07 22.72
CA LYS A 136 -3.02 6.52 23.53
C LYS A 136 -3.90 7.70 23.89
N ILE A 137 -5.11 7.77 23.33
CA ILE A 137 -6.12 8.73 23.75
C ILE A 137 -6.30 8.44 25.24
N LYS A 138 -5.74 9.30 26.11
CA LYS A 138 -6.04 9.27 27.52
C LYS A 138 -7.50 9.68 27.63
N PHE A 139 -8.40 8.71 27.60
CA PHE A 139 -9.72 8.85 28.20
C PHE A 139 -9.50 9.02 29.70
N TYR A 140 -9.26 10.25 30.14
CA TYR A 140 -9.08 10.60 31.55
C TYR A 140 -10.15 11.62 31.91
N GLU A 141 -11.15 11.13 32.65
CA GLU A 141 -11.90 11.84 33.69
C GLU A 141 -12.61 13.16 33.29
N SER A 142 -13.71 13.02 32.55
CA SER A 142 -14.85 13.95 32.64
C SER A 142 -15.87 13.37 33.64
N LYS A 143 -15.56 13.44 34.94
CA LYS A 143 -16.57 13.42 36.03
C LYS A 143 -15.89 13.75 37.37
N THR A 144 -15.69 15.03 37.60
CA THR A 144 -15.78 15.64 38.94
C THR A 144 -17.07 16.45 38.96
#